data_AF-A0A965B8Z9-F1
#
_entry.id   AF-A0A965B8Z9-F1
#
_cell.length_a   1.000
_cell.length_b   1.000
_cell.length_c   1.000
_cell.angle_alpha   90.00
_cell.angle_beta   90.00
_cell.angle_gamma   90.00
#
_symmetry.space_group_name_H-M   'P 1'
#
loop_
_entity.id
_entity.type
_entity.pdbx_description
1 polymer ?
#
loop_
_entity_poly.entity_id
_entity_poly.type
_entity_poly.pdbx_seq_one_letter_code
_entity_poly.pdbx_strand_id
1 'polypeptide(L)'
;MTLSAVHAFDASRIDPAREQGKRDQTAAPPCHVRSATADDVPEMEALISHFARQNRMLFRTAPDILASIDEFVVARGTLPESALRLVDHSHPDGDFLLGVCGLHPVGLGLAEVRGLAIHPDVAARGIGSALVDACVERARDLRIAKVYT
;
A
#
# COMPACT_ATOMS: atom_id res chain seq x y z
N MET A 1 10.47 4.75 -44.24
CA MET A 1 10.14 6.19 -44.19
C MET A 1 8.72 6.26 -43.69
N THR A 2 8.33 6.84 -42.55
CA THR A 2 8.91 7.89 -41.68
C THR A 2 8.06 7.84 -40.37
N LEU A 3 8.65 7.51 -39.22
CA LEU A 3 8.93 8.37 -38.03
C LEU A 3 7.78 9.19 -37.39
N SER A 4 7.57 8.95 -36.08
CA SER A 4 7.13 9.83 -34.95
C SER A 4 5.75 10.50 -35.01
N ALA A 5 5.02 10.72 -33.91
CA ALA A 5 5.49 11.08 -32.58
C ALA A 5 4.58 10.55 -31.44
N VAL A 6 5.21 10.04 -30.40
CA VAL A 6 4.63 9.80 -29.08
C VAL A 6 4.68 11.15 -28.34
N HIS A 7 3.55 11.63 -27.85
CA HIS A 7 3.49 12.86 -27.07
C HIS A 7 4.35 12.74 -25.81
N ALA A 8 5.41 13.54 -25.73
CA ALA A 8 6.16 13.78 -24.52
C ALA A 8 5.27 14.47 -23.47
N PHE A 9 5.28 13.95 -22.25
CA PHE A 9 4.63 14.56 -21.10
C PHE A 9 5.44 15.79 -20.68
N ASP A 10 4.84 16.97 -20.79
CA ASP A 10 5.44 18.26 -20.42
C ASP A 10 5.23 18.51 -18.92
N ALA A 11 6.31 18.41 -18.15
CA ALA A 11 6.33 18.60 -16.71
C ALA A 11 6.06 20.07 -16.29
N SER A 12 5.91 21.02 -17.22
CA SER A 12 5.65 22.43 -16.91
C SER A 12 4.17 22.77 -16.72
N ARG A 13 3.24 21.80 -16.80
CA ARG A 13 1.79 22.01 -16.59
C ARG A 13 1.27 21.64 -15.20
N ILE A 14 2.16 21.40 -14.25
CA ILE A 14 1.77 21.22 -12.85
C ILE A 14 1.51 22.61 -12.28
N ASP A 15 0.23 22.97 -12.13
CA ASP A 15 -0.18 24.18 -11.41
C ASP A 15 0.44 24.17 -9.99
N PRO A 16 1.30 25.14 -9.64
CA PRO A 16 1.99 25.18 -8.34
C PRO A 16 1.08 25.58 -7.17
N ALA A 17 -0.23 25.64 -7.38
CA ALA A 17 -1.21 26.20 -6.45
C ALA A 17 -2.36 25.23 -6.07
N ARG A 18 -2.13 23.91 -6.09
CA ARG A 18 -3.02 22.98 -5.37
C ARG A 18 -2.73 23.03 -3.86
N GLU A 19 -3.34 24.04 -3.25
CA GLU A 19 -3.73 24.20 -1.85
C GLU A 19 -3.17 23.18 -0.87
N GLN A 20 -2.20 23.66 -0.09
CA GLN A 20 -1.82 23.13 1.20
C GLN A 20 -3.01 23.29 2.17
N GLY A 21 -3.96 22.35 2.11
CA GLY A 21 -4.84 22.07 3.23
C GLY A 21 -3.99 21.67 4.43
N LYS A 22 -4.11 22.45 5.51
CA LYS A 22 -3.46 22.24 6.81
C LYS A 22 -3.73 20.80 7.29
N ARG A 23 -2.83 19.87 6.96
CA ARG A 23 -2.90 18.47 7.40
C ARG A 23 -2.83 18.50 8.92
N ASP A 24 -3.87 18.02 9.56
CA ASP A 24 -3.86 17.74 10.99
C ASP A 24 -2.80 16.66 11.24
N GLN A 25 -1.59 17.10 11.58
CA GLN A 25 -0.44 16.23 11.81
C GLN A 25 -0.55 15.64 13.22
N THR A 26 -1.56 14.80 13.45
CA THR A 26 -1.39 13.83 14.54
C THR A 26 -0.28 12.89 14.10
N ALA A 27 0.78 12.79 14.92
CA ALA A 27 1.93 11.94 14.64
C ALA A 27 1.49 10.53 14.22
N ALA A 28 2.21 9.94 13.27
CA ALA A 28 2.01 8.55 12.89
C ALA A 28 2.20 7.66 14.11
N PRO A 29 1.35 6.64 14.33
CA PRO A 29 1.66 5.65 15.34
C PRO A 29 3.01 4.99 15.01
N PRO A 30 3.79 4.57 16.01
CA PRO A 30 4.98 3.77 15.77
C PRO A 30 4.62 2.57 14.89
N CYS A 31 5.26 2.47 13.72
CA CYS A 31 5.02 1.38 12.79
C CYS A 31 6.31 0.92 12.14
N HIS A 32 6.37 -0.36 11.77
CA HIS A 32 7.45 -0.95 10.98
C HIS A 32 6.88 -1.59 9.72
N VAL A 33 7.64 -1.50 8.62
CA VAL A 33 7.29 -2.13 7.34
C VAL A 33 8.14 -3.36 7.13
N ARG A 34 7.54 -4.48 6.75
CA ARG A 34 8.21 -5.75 6.46
C ARG A 34 7.49 -6.51 5.35
N SER A 35 8.14 -7.54 4.80
CA SER A 35 7.45 -8.51 3.94
C SER A 35 6.29 -9.16 4.69
N ALA A 36 5.21 -9.43 3.96
CA ALA A 36 4.07 -10.17 4.48
C ALA A 36 4.45 -11.64 4.75
N THR A 37 3.81 -12.25 5.74
CA THR A 37 3.88 -13.68 6.03
C THR A 37 2.50 -14.31 5.94
N ALA A 38 2.42 -15.64 5.96
CA ALA A 38 1.14 -16.34 5.96
C ALA A 38 0.25 -15.95 7.17
N ASP A 39 0.85 -15.56 8.29
CA ASP A 39 0.13 -15.14 9.50
C ASP A 39 -0.58 -13.79 9.32
N ASP A 40 -0.14 -12.95 8.38
CA ASP A 40 -0.79 -11.66 8.09
C ASP A 40 -2.07 -11.82 7.26
N VAL A 41 -2.23 -12.96 6.56
CA VAL A 41 -3.27 -13.14 5.53
C VAL A 41 -4.70 -12.88 6.05
N PRO A 42 -5.11 -13.36 7.25
CA PRO A 42 -6.45 -13.06 7.76
C PRO A 42 -6.72 -11.56 7.93
N GLU A 43 -5.75 -10.81 8.46
CA GLU A 43 -5.89 -9.35 8.63
C GLU A 43 -5.83 -8.61 7.28
N MET A 44 -4.98 -9.07 6.36
CA MET A 44 -4.90 -8.52 5.00
C MET A 44 -6.22 -8.70 4.26
N GLU A 45 -6.81 -9.90 4.28
CA GLU A 45 -8.10 -10.19 3.66
C GLU A 45 -9.20 -9.31 4.26
N ALA A 46 -9.24 -9.14 5.58
CA ALA A 46 -10.21 -8.29 6.25
C ALA A 46 -10.09 -6.82 5.80
N LEU A 47 -8.87 -6.28 5.77
CA LEU A 47 -8.61 -4.90 5.35
C LEU A 47 -8.93 -4.67 3.87
N ILE A 48 -8.52 -5.58 2.98
CA ILE A 48 -8.83 -5.53 1.55
C ILE A 48 -10.35 -5.61 1.35
N SER A 49 -11.02 -6.52 2.05
CA SER A 49 -12.48 -6.70 1.97
C SER A 49 -13.24 -5.47 2.43
N HIS A 50 -12.75 -4.75 3.45
CA HIS A 50 -13.33 -3.49 3.89
C HIS A 50 -13.42 -2.47 2.74
N PHE A 51 -12.32 -2.28 1.98
CA PHE A 51 -12.29 -1.36 0.85
C PHE A 51 -13.01 -1.91 -0.39
N ALA A 52 -12.96 -3.23 -0.61
CA ALA A 52 -13.65 -3.86 -1.72
C ALA A 52 -15.18 -3.70 -1.62
N ARG A 53 -15.73 -3.85 -0.41
CA ARG A 53 -17.17 -3.60 -0.14
C ARG A 53 -17.60 -2.15 -0.41
N GLN A 54 -16.64 -1.22 -0.47
CA GLN A 54 -16.85 0.20 -0.78
C GLN A 54 -16.58 0.54 -2.25
N ASN A 55 -16.30 -0.48 -3.10
CA ASN A 55 -15.86 -0.30 -4.49
C ASN A 55 -14.57 0.53 -4.63
N ARG A 56 -13.69 0.47 -3.63
CA ARG A 56 -12.40 1.20 -3.61
C ARG A 56 -11.19 0.31 -3.91
N MET A 57 -11.39 -1.00 -3.96
CA MET A 57 -10.35 -1.98 -4.29
C MET A 57 -11.00 -3.24 -4.89
N LEU A 58 -10.24 -3.99 -5.70
CA LEU A 58 -10.65 -5.34 -6.09
C LEU A 58 -10.63 -6.28 -4.89
N PHE A 59 -11.69 -7.08 -4.76
CA PHE A 59 -11.76 -8.16 -3.79
C PHE A 59 -10.65 -9.20 -4.04
N ARG A 60 -10.11 -9.77 -2.96
CA ARG A 60 -9.15 -10.88 -2.97
C ARG A 60 -9.47 -11.82 -1.82
N THR A 61 -9.43 -13.12 -2.08
CA THR A 61 -9.60 -14.14 -1.05
C THR A 61 -8.27 -14.46 -0.36
N ALA A 62 -8.31 -15.06 0.83
CA ALA A 62 -7.11 -15.57 1.50
C ALA A 62 -6.23 -16.47 0.60
N PRO A 63 -6.77 -17.44 -0.16
CA PRO A 63 -5.97 -18.19 -1.15
C PRO A 63 -5.30 -17.33 -2.23
N ASP A 64 -5.97 -16.30 -2.76
CA ASP A 64 -5.38 -15.40 -3.77
C ASP A 64 -4.21 -14.60 -3.19
N ILE A 65 -4.37 -14.13 -1.96
CA ILE A 65 -3.33 -13.39 -1.23
C ILE A 65 -2.15 -14.32 -0.98
N LEU A 66 -2.40 -15.54 -0.47
CA LEU A 66 -1.35 -16.52 -0.18
C LEU A 66 -0.56 -16.92 -1.44
N ALA A 67 -1.24 -17.08 -2.57
CA ALA A 67 -0.62 -17.41 -3.85
C ALA A 67 0.33 -16.31 -4.38
N SER A 68 0.20 -15.08 -3.87
CA SER A 68 1.01 -13.92 -4.25
C SER A 68 1.68 -13.24 -3.05
N ILE A 69 1.86 -13.97 -1.93
CA ILE A 69 2.30 -13.40 -0.66
C ILE A 69 3.64 -12.67 -0.75
N ASP A 70 4.57 -13.18 -1.55
CA ASP A 70 5.91 -12.60 -1.76
C ASP A 70 5.89 -11.24 -2.48
N GLU A 71 4.76 -10.86 -3.07
CA GLU A 71 4.57 -9.54 -3.66
C GLU A 71 4.24 -8.48 -2.60
N PHE A 72 3.77 -8.88 -1.42
CA PHE A 72 3.20 -7.98 -0.43
C PHE A 72 4.18 -7.58 0.66
N VAL A 73 4.09 -6.32 1.05
CA VAL A 73 4.64 -5.76 2.27
C VAL A 73 3.50 -5.26 3.15
N VAL A 74 3.71 -5.31 4.46
CA VAL A 74 2.75 -4.90 5.48
C VAL A 74 3.38 -3.86 6.41
N ALA A 75 2.53 -2.96 6.90
CA ALA A 75 2.86 -2.05 7.98
C ALA A 75 2.20 -2.57 9.26
N ARG A 76 3.02 -2.76 10.28
CA ARG A 76 2.62 -3.32 11.57
C ARG A 76 2.92 -2.32 12.68
N GLY A 77 2.01 -2.18 13.63
CA GLY A 77 2.19 -1.30 14.78
C GLY A 77 0.92 -1.10 15.59
N THR A 78 0.90 -0.05 16.40
CA THR A 78 -0.21 0.17 17.35
C THR A 78 -1.39 0.88 16.70
N LEU A 79 -2.59 0.35 16.94
CA LEU A 79 -3.86 1.00 16.60
C LEU A 79 -4.40 1.79 17.81
N PRO A 80 -5.09 2.93 17.59
CA PRO A 80 -5.79 3.63 18.67
C PRO A 80 -6.94 2.76 19.20
N GLU A 81 -7.31 2.93 20.48
CA GLU A 81 -8.40 2.14 21.09
C GLU A 81 -9.72 2.21 20.30
N SER A 82 -9.99 3.34 19.64
CA SER A 82 -11.17 3.53 18.79
C SER A 82 -11.21 2.55 17.60
N ALA A 83 -10.04 2.17 17.08
CA ALA A 83 -9.87 1.28 15.94
C ALA A 83 -9.96 -0.20 16.32
N LEU A 84 -9.73 -0.52 17.60
CA LEU A 84 -9.66 -1.91 18.05
C LEU A 84 -10.99 -2.66 17.88
N ARG A 85 -12.11 -1.96 17.69
CA ARG A 85 -13.44 -2.56 17.47
C ARG A 85 -13.54 -3.43 16.21
N LEU A 86 -12.61 -3.27 15.26
CA LEU A 86 -12.63 -3.95 13.97
C LEU A 86 -11.56 -5.05 13.83
N VAL A 87 -10.76 -5.30 14.87
CA VAL A 87 -9.64 -6.25 14.82
C VAL A 87 -9.78 -7.34 15.88
N ASP A 88 -9.20 -8.51 15.60
CA ASP A 88 -9.06 -9.56 16.60
C ASP A 88 -8.10 -9.10 17.71
N HIS A 89 -8.59 -9.07 18.95
CA HIS A 89 -7.82 -8.68 20.14
C HIS A 89 -6.79 -9.73 20.58
N SER A 90 -6.71 -10.85 19.88
CA SER A 90 -5.79 -11.97 20.19
C SER A 90 -4.33 -11.68 19.83
N HIS A 91 -4.02 -10.50 19.28
CA HIS A 91 -2.65 -10.15 18.92
C HIS A 91 -1.79 -9.87 20.16
N PRO A 92 -0.79 -10.72 20.45
CA PRO A 92 0.14 -10.45 21.53
C PRO A 92 0.86 -9.13 21.23
N ASP A 93 1.05 -8.31 22.26
CA ASP A 93 1.83 -7.06 22.23
C ASP A 93 1.20 -5.84 21.54
N GLY A 94 -0.06 -5.94 21.07
CA GLY A 94 -0.76 -4.80 20.45
C GLY A 94 -0.15 -4.35 19.12
N ASP A 95 0.53 -5.26 18.44
CA ASP A 95 1.00 -5.10 17.07
C ASP A 95 -0.09 -5.56 16.10
N PHE A 96 -0.64 -4.63 15.33
CA PHE A 96 -1.76 -4.85 14.43
C PHE A 96 -1.38 -4.52 12.99
N LEU A 97 -2.11 -5.09 12.02
CA LEU A 97 -1.99 -4.67 10.64
C LEU A 97 -2.53 -3.24 10.45
N LEU A 98 -1.63 -2.30 10.16
CA LEU A 98 -1.96 -0.91 9.85
C LEU A 98 -2.18 -0.69 8.36
N GLY A 99 -1.58 -1.52 7.51
CA GLY A 99 -1.72 -1.41 6.07
C GLY A 99 -0.97 -2.48 5.29
N VAL A 100 -1.28 -2.57 4.01
CA VAL A 100 -0.72 -3.53 3.06
C VAL A 100 -0.46 -2.84 1.73
N CYS A 101 0.56 -3.28 1.00
CA CYS A 101 0.85 -2.85 -0.36
C CYS A 101 1.58 -3.97 -1.11
N GLY A 102 1.32 -4.14 -2.40
CA GLY A 102 1.92 -5.19 -3.23
C GLY A 102 2.68 -4.62 -4.42
N LEU A 103 3.78 -5.26 -4.80
CA LEU A 103 4.50 -5.02 -6.04
C LEU A 103 4.29 -6.19 -7.00
N HIS A 104 3.62 -5.95 -8.12
CA HIS A 104 3.31 -6.97 -9.11
C HIS A 104 4.06 -6.74 -10.42
N PRO A 105 5.03 -7.59 -10.78
CA PRO A 105 5.64 -7.56 -12.10
C PRO A 105 4.60 -7.87 -13.19
N VAL A 106 4.40 -6.94 -14.13
CA VAL A 106 3.44 -7.10 -15.24
C VAL A 106 4.11 -7.38 -16.59
N GLY A 107 5.41 -7.11 -16.69
CA GLY A 107 6.19 -7.34 -17.90
C GLY A 107 7.68 -7.10 -17.68
N LEU A 108 8.48 -7.31 -18.73
CA LEU A 108 9.92 -7.15 -18.63
C LEU A 108 10.28 -5.69 -18.30
N GLY A 109 10.81 -5.48 -17.09
CA GLY A 109 11.21 -4.16 -16.61
C GLY A 109 10.05 -3.24 -16.19
N LEU A 110 8.84 -3.80 -16.01
CA LEU A 110 7.65 -3.05 -15.57
C LEU A 110 6.93 -3.76 -14.41
N ALA A 111 6.62 -3.01 -13.35
CA ALA A 111 5.78 -3.47 -12.25
C ALA A 111 4.71 -2.45 -11.86
N GLU A 112 3.66 -2.96 -11.22
CA GLU A 112 2.56 -2.19 -10.66
C GLU A 112 2.64 -2.23 -9.13
N VAL A 113 2.51 -1.07 -8.50
CA VAL A 113 2.12 -1.00 -7.10
C VAL A 113 0.61 -1.18 -7.03
N ARG A 114 0.17 -2.24 -6.37
CA ARG A 114 -1.24 -2.61 -6.24
C ARG A 114 -1.61 -2.91 -4.82
N GLY A 115 -2.91 -2.98 -4.54
CA GLY A 115 -3.38 -3.46 -3.24
C GLY A 115 -3.04 -2.54 -2.07
N LEU A 116 -2.74 -1.25 -2.31
CA LEU A 116 -2.48 -0.29 -1.24
C LEU A 116 -3.76 -0.04 -0.42
N ALA A 117 -3.74 -0.46 0.84
CA ALA A 117 -4.80 -0.22 1.80
C ALA A 117 -4.20 0.13 3.16
N ILE A 118 -4.81 1.11 3.86
CA ILE A 118 -4.38 1.56 5.19
C ILE A 118 -5.62 1.55 6.08
N HIS A 119 -5.46 1.10 7.32
CA HIS A 119 -6.52 1.14 8.30
C HIS A 119 -7.05 2.59 8.45
N PRO A 120 -8.37 2.83 8.30
CA PRO A 120 -8.93 4.19 8.19
C PRO A 120 -8.52 5.14 9.31
N ASP A 121 -8.45 4.65 10.55
CA ASP A 121 -8.14 5.48 11.73
C ASP A 121 -6.68 5.96 11.82
N VAL A 122 -5.79 5.37 11.02
CA VAL A 122 -4.36 5.74 10.96
C VAL A 122 -3.94 6.19 9.56
N ALA A 123 -4.91 6.39 8.66
CA ALA A 123 -4.67 6.92 7.32
C ALA A 123 -4.13 8.37 7.34
N ALA A 124 -3.52 8.80 6.23
CA ALA A 124 -2.93 10.13 6.05
C ALA A 124 -1.77 10.50 6.99
N ARG A 125 -1.13 9.50 7.63
CA ARG A 125 0.00 9.66 8.56
C ARG A 125 1.34 9.14 8.02
N GLY A 126 1.52 9.13 6.70
CA GLY A 126 2.78 8.69 6.07
C GLY A 126 2.98 7.16 5.93
N ILE A 127 2.12 6.34 6.53
CA ILE A 127 2.16 4.86 6.42
C ILE A 127 2.09 4.42 4.94
N GLY A 128 1.21 5.04 4.15
CA GLY A 128 1.07 4.72 2.73
C GLY A 128 2.33 4.99 1.92
N SER A 129 2.99 6.12 2.19
CA SER A 129 4.26 6.45 1.54
C SER A 129 5.33 5.43 1.91
N ALA A 130 5.46 5.05 3.18
CA ALA A 130 6.41 4.04 3.62
C ALA A 130 6.19 2.67 2.95
N LEU A 131 4.92 2.26 2.77
CA LEU A 131 4.57 1.03 2.06
C LEU A 131 4.93 1.08 0.57
N VAL A 132 4.60 2.19 -0.10
CA VAL A 132 4.93 2.39 -1.52
C VAL A 132 6.44 2.43 -1.73
N ASP A 133 7.17 3.13 -0.85
CA ASP A 133 8.63 3.22 -0.90
C ASP A 133 9.28 1.83 -0.77
N ALA A 134 8.75 0.96 0.10
CA ALA A 134 9.20 -0.43 0.22
C ALA A 134 8.95 -1.24 -1.07
N CYS A 135 7.81 -1.06 -1.74
CA CYS A 135 7.56 -1.68 -3.05
C CYS A 135 8.53 -1.14 -4.12
N VAL A 136 8.82 0.17 -4.13
CA VAL A 136 9.77 0.77 -5.07
C VAL A 136 11.19 0.26 -4.83
N GLU A 137 11.61 0.10 -3.58
CA GLU A 137 12.92 -0.49 -3.26
C GLU A 137 12.99 -1.95 -3.72
N ARG A 138 11.93 -2.74 -3.48
CA ARG A 138 11.84 -4.11 -3.97
C ARG A 138 11.94 -4.19 -5.50
N ALA A 139 11.36 -3.24 -6.22
CA ALA A 139 11.49 -3.15 -7.67
C ALA A 139 12.95 -2.86 -8.10
N ARG A 140 13.69 -2.03 -7.35
CA ARG A 140 15.12 -1.77 -7.58
C ARG A 140 15.94 -3.04 -7.39
N ASP A 141 15.69 -3.82 -6.34
CA ASP A 141 16.36 -5.10 -6.09
C ASP A 141 16.17 -6.09 -7.25
N LEU A 142 14.97 -6.09 -7.83
CA LEU A 142 14.62 -6.91 -9.00
C LEU A 142 15.12 -6.33 -10.33
N ARG A 143 15.75 -5.15 -10.32
CA ARG A 143 16.17 -4.37 -11.49
C ARG A 143 15.02 -4.07 -12.46
N ILE A 144 13.85 -3.79 -11.91
CA ILE A 144 12.67 -3.37 -12.67
C ILE A 144 12.77 -1.87 -12.91
N ALA A 145 12.85 -1.47 -14.18
CA ALA A 145 13.16 -0.09 -14.57
C ALA A 145 12.01 0.90 -14.34
N LYS A 146 10.75 0.42 -14.34
CA LYS A 146 9.57 1.27 -14.24
C LYS A 146 8.54 0.68 -13.28
N VAL A 147 7.97 1.56 -12.46
CA VAL A 147 6.88 1.27 -11.53
C VAL A 147 5.76 2.28 -11.77
N TYR A 148 4.51 1.83 -11.79
CA TYR A 148 3.34 2.69 -11.79
C TYR A 148 2.43 2.38 -10.61
N THR A 149 1.59 3.34 -10.22
CA THR A 149 0.67 3.31 -9.07
C THR A 149 -0.75 3.67 -9.51
#